data_AF-A0A0D3KWB3-F1
#
_entry.id   AF-A0A0D3KWB3-F1
#
_cell.length_a   1.000
_cell.length_b   1.000
_cell.length_c   1.000
_cell.angle_alpha   90.00
_cell.angle_beta   90.00
_cell.angle_gamma   90.00
#
_symmetry.space_group_name_H-M   'P 1'
#
loop_
_entity.id
_entity.type
_entity.pdbx_description
1 polymer ?
#
loop_
_entity_poly.entity_id
_entity_poly.type
_entity_poly.pdbx_seq_one_letter_code
_entity_poly.pdbx_strand_id
1 'polypeptide(L)'
;MSSGSCTAQTAAAWLSAHLEDHVEAAADLNQYWYSASTIATLCDLVREQCFRSDHSCALDCAFLSTPSLFFALTPAERARSRVLDFDEALGVGEPGFVRYDFHEPTALPPALAGAFRCVVIDP
;
A
#
# COMPACT_ATOMS: atom_id res chain seq x y z
N MET A 1 4.51 -4.61 25.28
CA MET A 1 3.57 -3.47 25.10
C MET A 1 4.39 -2.21 24.79
N SER A 2 4.70 -1.97 23.52
CA SER A 2 5.04 -0.65 22.92
C SER A 2 5.38 -0.89 21.44
N SER A 3 4.35 -1.11 20.60
CA SER A 3 4.54 -1.37 19.16
C SER A 3 3.81 -0.34 18.27
N GLY A 4 2.82 0.38 18.80
CA GLY A 4 2.04 1.36 18.03
C GLY A 4 2.74 2.71 17.76
N SER A 5 3.81 3.04 18.50
CA SER A 5 4.52 4.32 18.36
C SER A 5 5.32 4.42 17.05
N CYS A 6 5.83 3.30 16.54
CA CYS A 6 6.72 3.28 15.37
C CYS A 6 5.95 3.48 14.05
N THR A 7 4.83 2.77 13.86
CA THR A 7 4.01 2.80 12.64
C THR A 7 3.43 4.19 12.36
N ALA A 8 2.86 4.83 13.39
CA ALA A 8 2.25 6.16 13.25
C ALA A 8 3.30 7.21 12.84
N GLN A 9 4.54 7.06 13.31
CA GLN A 9 5.64 7.95 12.97
C GLN A 9 6.11 7.76 11.52
N THR A 10 6.13 6.51 11.01
CA THR A 10 6.45 6.22 9.59
C THR A 10 5.36 6.72 8.65
N ALA A 11 4.08 6.53 9.02
CA ALA A 11 2.93 7.02 8.26
C ALA A 11 2.91 8.55 8.17
N ALA A 12 3.09 9.23 9.30
CA ALA A 12 3.14 10.69 9.34
C ALA A 12 4.34 11.25 8.58
N ALA A 13 5.52 10.62 8.70
CA ALA A 13 6.71 11.03 7.97
C ALA A 13 6.55 10.85 6.45
N TRP A 14 5.95 9.75 6.01
CA TRP A 14 5.68 9.54 4.59
C TRP A 14 4.71 10.57 4.04
N LEU A 15 3.60 10.79 4.76
CA LEU A 15 2.58 11.76 4.38
C LEU A 15 3.18 13.17 4.29
N SER A 16 3.94 13.61 5.31
CA SER A 16 4.60 14.92 5.27
C SER A 16 5.66 15.04 4.16
N ALA A 17 6.37 13.97 3.83
CA ALA A 17 7.40 14.00 2.80
C ALA A 17 6.85 13.99 1.36
N HIS A 18 5.65 13.44 1.14
CA HIS A 18 5.08 13.25 -0.20
C HIS A 18 3.81 14.09 -0.45
N LEU A 19 3.33 14.81 0.56
CA LEU A 19 2.18 15.71 0.42
C LEU A 19 2.42 16.83 -0.59
N GLU A 20 3.64 17.40 -0.66
CA GLU A 20 3.93 18.57 -1.48
C GLU A 20 4.26 18.22 -2.95
N ASP A 21 4.95 17.10 -3.18
CA ASP A 21 5.38 16.68 -4.53
C ASP A 21 4.24 16.07 -5.37
N HIS A 22 3.17 15.61 -4.73
CA HIS A 22 2.08 14.91 -5.42
C HIS A 22 0.79 15.72 -5.58
N VAL A 23 0.72 16.99 -5.14
CA VAL A 23 -0.56 17.75 -5.10
C VAL A 23 -1.25 17.88 -6.46
N GLU A 24 -0.52 18.22 -7.53
CA GLU A 24 -1.14 18.42 -8.86
C GLU A 24 -1.56 17.09 -9.51
N ALA A 25 -0.70 16.07 -9.47
CA ALA A 25 -1.03 14.74 -10.01
C ALA A 25 -2.13 14.04 -9.20
N ALA A 26 -2.13 14.20 -7.87
CA ALA A 26 -3.15 13.63 -6.98
C ALA A 26 -4.54 14.21 -7.24
N ALA A 27 -4.64 15.50 -7.61
CA ALA A 27 -5.92 16.12 -7.92
C ALA A 27 -6.54 15.54 -9.20
N ASP A 28 -5.73 15.33 -10.25
CA ASP A 28 -6.18 14.74 -11.51
C ASP A 28 -6.50 13.24 -11.37
N LEU A 29 -5.83 12.55 -10.44
CA LEU A 29 -6.05 11.13 -10.13
C LEU A 29 -7.03 10.89 -8.98
N ASN A 30 -7.65 11.95 -8.44
CA ASN A 30 -8.60 11.89 -7.33
C ASN A 30 -8.05 11.16 -6.08
N GLN A 31 -6.76 11.30 -5.79
CA GLN A 31 -6.10 10.64 -4.66
C GLN A 31 -6.35 11.42 -3.36
N TYR A 32 -7.06 10.78 -2.42
CA TYR A 32 -7.25 11.29 -1.07
C TYR A 32 -6.37 10.54 -0.07
N TRP A 33 -5.65 11.29 0.76
CA TRP A 33 -4.77 10.71 1.76
C TRP A 33 -5.49 10.51 3.10
N TYR A 34 -5.37 9.31 3.66
CA TYR A 34 -5.84 9.03 5.01
C TYR A 34 -5.11 9.85 6.06
N SER A 35 -5.79 10.13 7.17
CA SER A 35 -5.13 10.70 8.35
C SER A 35 -4.10 9.72 8.93
N ALA A 36 -3.06 10.23 9.58
CA ALA A 36 -2.02 9.40 10.20
C ALA A 36 -2.59 8.36 11.19
N SER A 37 -3.65 8.70 11.95
CA SER A 37 -4.33 7.76 12.86
C SER A 37 -5.07 6.65 12.11
N THR A 38 -5.69 6.97 10.99
CA THR A 38 -6.36 5.99 10.13
C THR A 38 -5.35 5.05 9.50
N ILE A 39 -4.24 5.57 8.97
CA ILE A 39 -3.15 4.75 8.42
C ILE A 39 -2.62 3.78 9.48
N ALA A 40 -2.29 4.28 10.68
CA ALA A 40 -1.77 3.43 11.75
C ALA A 40 -2.74 2.31 12.10
N THR A 41 -4.02 2.62 12.24
CA THR A 41 -5.08 1.64 12.56
C THR A 41 -5.22 0.58 11.47
N LEU A 42 -5.26 0.99 10.20
CA LEU A 42 -5.40 0.08 9.06
C LEU A 42 -4.16 -0.79 8.88
N CYS A 43 -2.95 -0.24 9.02
CA CYS A 43 -1.71 -1.01 8.97
C CYS A 43 -1.66 -2.06 10.09
N ASP A 44 -2.05 -1.71 11.32
CA ASP A 44 -2.07 -2.66 12.43
C ASP A 44 -3.07 -3.80 12.18
N LEU A 45 -4.24 -3.50 11.61
CA LEU A 45 -5.21 -4.51 11.18
C LEU A 45 -4.63 -5.44 10.09
N VAL A 46 -3.97 -4.87 9.07
CA VAL A 46 -3.32 -5.67 8.02
C VAL A 46 -2.25 -6.58 8.61
N ARG A 47 -1.41 -6.08 9.53
CA ARG A 47 -0.39 -6.90 10.20
C ARG A 47 -0.99 -8.06 10.97
N GLU A 48 -2.04 -7.80 11.75
CA GLU A 48 -2.72 -8.82 12.54
C GLU A 48 -3.32 -9.92 11.65
N GLN A 49 -3.93 -9.53 10.53
CA GLN A 49 -4.67 -10.45 9.67
C GLN A 49 -3.78 -11.15 8.63
N CYS A 50 -2.73 -10.48 8.14
CA CYS A 50 -2.03 -10.89 6.91
C CYS A 50 -0.57 -11.31 7.13
N PHE A 51 0.20 -10.65 8.00
CA PHE A 51 1.65 -10.88 8.10
C PHE A 51 2.03 -12.02 9.06
N ARG A 52 1.09 -12.91 9.34
CA ARG A 52 1.31 -14.09 10.15
C ARG A 52 2.04 -15.17 9.34
N SER A 53 2.87 -15.96 10.00
CA SER A 53 3.70 -16.98 9.33
C SER A 53 2.92 -18.23 8.88
N ASP A 54 1.60 -18.29 9.07
CA ASP A 54 0.77 -19.48 8.96
C ASP A 54 -0.18 -19.48 7.74
N HIS A 55 0.17 -18.79 6.65
CA HIS A 55 -0.63 -18.79 5.42
C HIS A 55 0.07 -19.42 4.21
N SER A 56 -0.74 -19.94 3.28
CA SER A 56 -0.28 -20.58 2.03
C SER A 56 -0.13 -19.63 0.84
N CYS A 57 -0.58 -18.37 0.97
CA CYS A 57 -0.43 -17.35 -0.07
C CYS A 57 1.03 -16.96 -0.26
N ALA A 58 1.44 -16.68 -1.49
CA ALA A 58 2.81 -16.28 -1.83
C ALA A 58 3.13 -14.84 -1.42
N LEU A 59 2.10 -13.98 -1.36
CA LEU A 59 2.17 -12.59 -0.96
C LEU A 59 1.14 -12.32 0.13
N ASP A 60 1.41 -11.29 0.92
CA ASP A 60 0.61 -11.00 2.10
C ASP A 60 -0.57 -10.10 1.76
N CYS A 61 -0.31 -8.91 1.20
CA CYS A 61 -1.34 -7.91 0.95
C CYS A 61 -1.13 -7.18 -0.38
N ALA A 62 -2.23 -6.98 -1.11
CA ALA A 62 -2.31 -6.02 -2.20
C ALA A 62 -2.97 -4.73 -1.69
N PHE A 63 -2.39 -3.59 -2.04
CA PHE A 63 -2.88 -2.24 -1.74
C PHE A 63 -3.28 -1.59 -3.05
N LEU A 64 -4.56 -1.67 -3.39
CA LEU A 64 -5.10 -1.15 -4.64
C LEU A 64 -5.64 0.27 -4.42
N SER A 65 -5.00 1.25 -5.05
CA SER A 65 -5.30 2.69 -4.87
C SER A 65 -5.17 3.18 -3.42
N THR A 66 -4.43 2.45 -2.58
CA THR A 66 -4.14 2.83 -1.19
C THR A 66 -2.62 2.98 -0.93
N PRO A 67 -1.89 3.82 -1.70
CA PRO A 67 -0.43 3.89 -1.60
C PRO A 67 0.08 4.33 -0.22
N SER A 68 -0.65 5.20 0.49
CA SER A 68 -0.27 5.64 1.84
C SER A 68 -0.12 4.50 2.83
N LEU A 69 -0.97 3.47 2.73
CA LEU A 69 -0.88 2.28 3.59
C LEU A 69 0.34 1.44 3.24
N PHE A 70 0.60 1.24 1.94
CA PHE A 70 1.74 0.47 1.47
C PHE A 70 3.07 1.12 1.89
N PHE A 71 3.20 2.44 1.74
CA PHE A 71 4.43 3.13 2.10
C PHE A 71 4.63 3.33 3.61
N ALA A 72 3.57 3.21 4.41
CA ALA A 72 3.66 3.14 5.87
C ALA A 72 4.17 1.77 6.39
N LEU A 73 4.30 0.76 5.52
CA LEU A 73 4.90 -0.52 5.86
C LEU A 73 6.42 -0.46 5.97
N THR A 74 6.99 -1.39 6.74
CA THR A 74 8.44 -1.61 6.77
C THR A 74 8.94 -2.24 5.47
N PRO A 75 10.24 -2.12 5.13
CA PRO A 75 10.79 -2.72 3.90
C PRO A 75 10.55 -4.24 3.79
N ALA A 76 10.59 -4.97 4.91
CA ALA A 76 10.34 -6.41 4.92
C ALA A 76 8.87 -6.75 4.61
N GLU A 77 7.93 -5.94 5.10
CA GLU A 77 6.51 -6.06 4.82
C GLU A 77 6.18 -5.68 3.36
N ARG A 78 6.83 -4.62 2.84
CA ARG A 78 6.70 -4.21 1.43
C ARG A 78 7.21 -5.28 0.46
N ALA A 79 8.33 -5.94 0.77
CA ALA A 79 8.86 -7.03 -0.06
C ALA A 79 7.84 -8.17 -0.27
N ARG A 80 6.93 -8.38 0.68
CA ARG A 80 5.86 -9.39 0.66
C ARG A 80 4.50 -8.84 0.20
N SER A 81 4.43 -7.57 -0.19
CA SER A 81 3.18 -6.89 -0.56
C SER A 81 3.29 -6.24 -1.94
N ARG A 82 2.17 -5.78 -2.51
CA ARG A 82 2.19 -4.98 -3.74
C ARG A 82 1.31 -3.75 -3.59
N VAL A 83 1.74 -2.64 -4.20
CA VAL A 83 0.88 -1.48 -4.45
C VAL A 83 0.46 -1.50 -5.91
N LEU A 84 -0.85 -1.43 -6.13
CA LEU A 84 -1.47 -1.40 -7.43
C LEU A 84 -2.05 0.00 -7.61
N ASP A 85 -1.49 0.78 -8.52
CA ASP A 85 -1.91 2.17 -8.74
C ASP A 85 -1.73 2.57 -10.21
N PHE A 86 -2.46 3.59 -10.64
CA PHE A 86 -2.31 4.18 -11.95
C PHE A 86 -1.13 5.16 -12.00
N ASP A 87 -0.81 5.81 -10.87
CA ASP A 87 0.29 6.76 -10.77
C ASP A 87 1.66 6.05 -10.81
N GLU A 88 2.30 6.08 -11.98
CA GLU A 88 3.63 5.49 -12.19
C GLU A 88 4.74 6.18 -11.38
N ALA A 89 4.54 7.40 -10.89
CA ALA A 89 5.53 8.08 -10.04
C ALA A 89 5.77 7.29 -8.74
N LEU A 90 4.76 6.60 -8.22
CA LEU A 90 4.86 5.75 -7.04
C LEU A 90 5.76 4.52 -7.27
N GLY A 91 6.02 4.16 -8.54
CA GLY A 91 6.88 3.04 -8.91
C GLY A 91 8.37 3.36 -8.95
N VAL A 92 8.77 4.63 -8.87
CA VAL A 92 10.17 5.04 -8.97
C VAL A 92 10.95 4.49 -7.77
N GLY A 93 11.77 3.45 -8.03
CA GLY A 93 12.59 2.81 -6.99
C GLY A 93 11.84 1.84 -6.07
N GLU A 94 10.57 1.52 -6.35
CA GLU A 94 9.75 0.61 -5.55
C GLU A 94 9.44 -0.70 -6.29
N PRO A 95 10.14 -1.81 -5.99
CA PRO A 95 9.93 -3.10 -6.65
C PRO A 95 8.53 -3.71 -6.43
N GLY A 96 7.81 -3.24 -5.41
CA GLY A 96 6.45 -3.68 -5.10
C GLY A 96 5.36 -3.02 -5.93
N PHE A 97 5.68 -2.07 -6.81
CA PHE A 97 4.72 -1.38 -7.65
C PHE A 97 4.23 -2.24 -8.83
N VAL A 98 2.93 -2.15 -9.10
CA VAL A 98 2.27 -2.76 -10.27
C VAL A 98 1.34 -1.71 -10.85
N ARG A 99 1.58 -1.26 -12.09
CA ARG A 99 0.65 -0.36 -12.77
C ARG A 99 -0.71 -1.04 -12.88
N TYR A 100 -1.76 -0.38 -12.42
CA TYR A 100 -3.12 -0.89 -12.48
C TYR A 100 -4.06 0.16 -13.10
N ASP A 101 -4.84 -0.28 -14.09
CA ASP A 101 -5.80 0.54 -14.80
C ASP A 101 -7.19 -0.07 -14.60
N PHE A 102 -8.11 0.68 -14.00
CA PHE A 102 -9.49 0.22 -13.79
C PHE A 102 -10.26 -0.01 -15.09
N HIS A 103 -9.82 0.57 -16.21
CA HIS A 103 -10.37 0.28 -17.54
C HIS A 103 -9.89 -1.06 -18.11
N GLU A 104 -8.79 -1.60 -17.57
CA GLU A 104 -8.21 -2.90 -17.96
C GLU A 104 -7.98 -3.79 -16.71
N PRO A 105 -9.03 -4.13 -15.93
CA PRO A 105 -8.88 -4.72 -14.60
C PRO A 105 -8.25 -6.11 -14.58
N THR A 106 -8.16 -6.78 -15.74
CA THR A 106 -7.52 -8.09 -15.91
C THR A 106 -6.10 -8.01 -16.48
N ALA A 107 -5.60 -6.82 -16.81
CA ALA A 107 -4.25 -6.60 -17.34
C ALA A 107 -3.18 -6.66 -16.23
N LEU A 108 -3.21 -7.74 -15.44
CA LEU A 108 -2.31 -8.00 -14.33
C LEU A 108 -1.28 -9.08 -14.69
N PRO A 109 -0.06 -9.04 -14.10
CA PRO A 109 0.86 -10.15 -14.19
C PRO A 109 0.20 -11.46 -13.72
N PRO A 110 0.23 -12.56 -14.51
CA PRO A 110 -0.46 -13.80 -14.16
C PRO A 110 -0.08 -14.39 -12.80
N ALA A 111 1.17 -14.15 -12.37
CA ALA A 111 1.69 -14.58 -11.07
C ALA A 111 0.99 -13.93 -9.86
N LEU A 112 0.22 -12.86 -10.05
CA LEU A 112 -0.50 -12.17 -8.97
C LEU A 112 -1.91 -12.73 -8.74
N ALA A 113 -2.46 -13.49 -9.69
CA ALA A 113 -3.80 -14.07 -9.56
C ALA A 113 -3.83 -15.09 -8.40
N GLY A 114 -4.64 -14.82 -7.38
CA GLY A 114 -4.74 -15.67 -6.18
C GLY A 114 -3.48 -15.66 -5.30
N ALA A 115 -2.54 -14.75 -5.53
CA ALA A 115 -1.27 -14.73 -4.82
C ALA A 115 -1.35 -14.10 -3.42
N PHE A 116 -2.35 -13.24 -3.19
CA PHE A 116 -2.48 -12.44 -1.97
C PHE A 116 -3.46 -13.06 -0.98
N ARG A 117 -3.18 -12.86 0.30
CA ARG A 117 -4.11 -13.21 1.38
C ARG A 117 -5.21 -12.17 1.57
N CYS A 118 -4.88 -10.90 1.37
CA CYS A 118 -5.79 -9.78 1.53
C CYS A 118 -5.60 -8.76 0.40
N VAL A 119 -6.68 -8.05 0.09
CA VAL A 119 -6.67 -6.86 -0.76
C VAL A 119 -7.31 -5.73 0.04
N VAL A 120 -6.59 -4.63 0.21
CA VAL A 120 -7.15 -3.36 0.68
C VAL A 120 -7.36 -2.48 -0.54
N ILE A 121 -8.55 -1.90 -0.68
CA ILE A 121 -8.97 -1.17 -1.88
C ILE A 121 -9.70 0.11 -1.50
N ASP A 122 -9.35 1.22 -2.15
CA ASP A 122 -10.04 2.52 -2.09
C ASP A 122 -9.93 3.23 -3.45
N PRO A 123 -10.83 2.91 -4.40
CA PRO A 123 -10.71 3.31 -5.80
C PRO A 123 -11.17 4.75 -6.07
#